data_AF-A0A2H9L3K3-F1
#
_entry.id   AF-A0A2H9L3K3-F1
#
_cell.length_a   1.000
_cell.length_b   1.000
_cell.length_c   1.000
_cell.angle_alpha   90.00
_cell.angle_beta   90.00
_cell.angle_gamma   90.00
#
_symmetry.space_group_name_H-M   'P 1'
#
loop_
_entity.id
_entity.type
_entity.pdbx_description
1 polymer ?
#
loop_
_entity_poly.entity_id
_entity_poly.type
_entity_poly.pdbx_seq_one_letter_code
_entity_poly.pdbx_strand_id
1 'polypeptide(L)' 'NMKALKKGRLVHGDLSEYNIIFSKDVYFIDMSQSTTYDNPRAKKFYLKDLQNIKKLFERYKYNSEFVEKEIEGLI' A
#
# COMPACT_ATOMS: atom_id res chain seq x y z
N ASN A 1 -5.09 -3.73 -6.49
CA ASN A 1 -4.63 -4.26 -5.18
C ASN A 1 -3.10 -4.33 -5.11
N MET A 2 -2.53 -4.55 -3.92
CA MET A 2 -1.07 -4.50 -3.67
C MET A 2 -0.24 -5.49 -4.51
N LYS A 3 -0.76 -6.68 -4.78
CA LYS A 3 -0.07 -7.69 -5.61
C LYS A 3 0.12 -7.20 -7.05
N ALA A 4 -0.89 -6.51 -7.60
CA ALA A 4 -0.82 -5.93 -8.93
C ALA A 4 0.25 -4.83 -9.02
N LEU A 5 0.33 -3.95 -8.00
CA LEU A 5 1.37 -2.91 -7.92
C LEU A 5 2.78 -3.51 -7.89
N LYS A 6 3.01 -4.54 -7.05
CA LYS A 6 4.29 -5.26 -7.00
C LYS A 6 4.67 -5.86 -8.36
N LYS A 7 3.73 -6.54 -9.04
CA LYS A 7 3.96 -7.12 -10.37
C LYS A 7 4.31 -6.04 -11.41
N GLY A 8 3.70 -4.86 -11.31
CA GLY A 8 3.99 -3.71 -12.16
C GLY A 8 5.26 -2.94 -11.79
N ARG A 9 5.98 -3.32 -10.71
CA ARG A 9 7.11 -2.54 -10.15
C ARG A 9 6.74 -1.09 -9.83
N LEU A 10 5.52 -0.91 -9.30
CA LEU A 10 4.96 0.39 -8.91
C LEU A 10 4.68 0.46 -7.41
N VAL A 11 4.91 1.63 -6.84
CA VAL A 11 4.47 2.03 -5.51
C VAL A 11 3.38 3.07 -5.70
N HIS A 12 2.29 3.01 -4.94
CA HIS A 12 1.21 3.99 -5.08
C HIS A 12 1.65 5.36 -4.57
N GLY A 13 2.38 5.40 -3.46
CA GLY A 13 3.02 6.59 -2.89
C GLY A 13 2.11 7.51 -2.09
N ASP A 14 0.80 7.28 -2.17
CA ASP A 14 -0.21 7.97 -1.37
C ASP A 14 -1.41 7.08 -1.02
N LEU A 15 -1.21 5.76 -0.92
CA LEU A 15 -2.31 4.83 -0.66
C LEU A 15 -2.95 5.08 0.71
N SER A 16 -4.28 5.17 0.76
CA SER A 16 -5.10 5.39 1.97
C SER A 16 -6.52 4.85 1.76
N GLU A 17 -7.38 4.92 2.78
CA GLU A 17 -8.79 4.54 2.64
C GLU A 17 -9.56 5.34 1.57
N TYR A 18 -9.09 6.53 1.22
CA TYR A 18 -9.78 7.42 0.28
C TYR A 18 -9.56 7.05 -1.19
N ASN A 19 -8.51 6.30 -1.50
CA ASN A 19 -8.19 5.84 -2.85
C ASN A 19 -8.32 4.32 -3.04
N ILE A 20 -9.07 3.68 -2.14
CA ILE A 20 -9.42 2.26 -2.25
C ILE A 20 -10.93 2.14 -2.46
N ILE A 21 -11.31 1.58 -3.61
CA ILE A 21 -12.71 1.20 -3.87
C ILE A 21 -12.87 -0.28 -3.56
N PHE A 22 -13.78 -0.58 -2.65
CA PHE A 22 -14.23 -1.94 -2.33
C PHE A 22 -15.53 -2.24 -3.06
N SER A 23 -15.50 -3.22 -3.96
CA SER A 23 -16.68 -3.79 -4.61
C SER A 23 -16.55 -5.32 -4.59
N LYS A 24 -16.75 -6.01 -5.72
CA LYS A 24 -16.40 -7.43 -5.88
C LYS A 24 -14.89 -7.66 -5.69
N ASP A 25 -14.08 -6.69 -6.06
CA ASP A 25 -12.62 -6.67 -5.91
C ASP A 25 -12.15 -5.38 -5.23
N VAL A 26 -10.85 -5.34 -4.94
CA VAL A 26 -10.16 -4.16 -4.39
C VAL A 26 -9.45 -3.39 -5.50
N TYR A 27 -9.99 -2.22 -5.82
CA TYR A 27 -9.44 -1.30 -6.81
C TYR A 27 -8.70 -0.17 -6.13
N PHE A 28 -7.52 0.16 -6.66
CA PHE A 28 -6.78 1.36 -6.28
C PHE A 28 -7.00 2.40 -7.36
N ILE A 29 -7.41 3.60 -6.95
CA ILE A 29 -7.65 4.73 -7.83
C ILE A 29 -6.62 5.83 -7.56
N ASP A 30 -6.65 6.91 -8.33
CA ASP A 30 -5.67 8.00 -8.21
C ASP A 30 -4.21 7.53 -8.29
N MET A 31 -3.92 6.80 -9.37
CA MET A 31 -2.57 6.33 -9.69
C MET A 31 -1.62 7.47 -10.14
N SER A 32 -2.09 8.73 -10.18
CA SER A 32 -1.32 9.88 -10.66
C SER A 32 -0.07 10.17 -9.81
N GLN A 33 -0.11 9.79 -8.52
CA GLN A 33 0.99 9.94 -7.56
C GLN A 33 1.90 8.70 -7.47
N SER A 34 1.64 7.67 -8.28
CA SER A 34 2.43 6.45 -8.25
C SER A 34 3.84 6.65 -8.81
N THR A 35 4.78 5.84 -8.32
CA THR A 35 6.18 5.89 -8.76
C THR A 35 6.76 4.49 -8.98
N THR A 36 7.81 4.41 -9.80
CA THR A 36 8.51 3.15 -10.05
C THR A 36 9.43 2.78 -8.90
N TYR A 37 9.84 1.51 -8.85
CA TYR A 37 10.76 1.02 -7.82
C TYR A 37 12.16 1.63 -7.92
N ASP A 38 12.52 2.17 -9.09
CA ASP A 38 13.84 2.78 -9.32
C ASP A 38 13.92 4.21 -8.75
N ASN A 39 12.79 4.78 -8.31
CA ASN A 39 12.79 6.05 -7.59
C ASN A 39 13.57 5.88 -6.25
N PRO A 40 14.56 6.75 -5.95
CA PRO A 40 15.32 6.70 -4.69
C PRO A 40 14.45 6.73 -3.43
N ARG A 41 13.21 7.25 -3.54
CA ARG A 41 12.24 7.35 -2.44
C ARG A 41 11.18 6.24 -2.46
N ALA A 42 11.22 5.31 -3.41
CA ALA A 42 10.21 4.24 -3.55
C ALA A 42 10.01 3.44 -2.26
N LYS A 43 11.09 3.04 -1.58
CA LYS A 43 11.03 2.31 -0.31
C LYS A 43 10.30 3.11 0.78
N LYS A 44 10.58 4.41 0.89
CA LYS A 44 9.94 5.31 1.87
C LYS A 44 8.44 5.45 1.57
N PHE A 45 8.07 5.62 0.30
CA PHE A 45 6.69 5.71 -0.13
C PHE A 45 5.93 4.39 0.11
N TYR A 46 6.56 3.26 -0.18
CA TYR A 46 5.97 1.95 0.05
C TYR A 46 5.72 1.69 1.55
N LEU A 47 6.66 2.08 2.41
CA LEU A 47 6.49 2.02 3.86
C LEU A 47 5.33 2.89 4.34
N LYS A 48 5.17 4.10 3.79
CA LYS A 48 4.02 4.98 4.09
C LYS A 48 2.70 4.31 3.69
N ASP A 49 2.63 3.75 2.48
CA ASP A 49 1.44 3.02 2.00
C ASP A 49 1.08 1.87 2.97
N LEU A 50 2.06 1.05 3.38
CA LEU A 50 1.86 -0.04 4.34
C LEU A 50 1.39 0.46 5.70
N GLN A 51 1.97 1.54 6.23
CA GLN A 51 1.55 2.14 7.50
C GLN A 51 0.11 2.66 7.44
N ASN A 52 -0.30 3.24 6.32
CA ASN A 52 -1.68 3.68 6.12
C ASN A 52 -2.64 2.50 6.09
N ILE A 53 -2.29 1.42 5.38
CA ILE A 53 -3.08 0.18 5.36
C ILE A 53 -3.15 -0.46 6.76
N LYS A 54 -2.04 -0.50 7.52
CA LYS A 54 -2.04 -1.01 8.90
C LYS A 54 -3.04 -0.23 9.77
N LYS A 55 -2.93 1.10 9.77
CA LYS A 55 -3.84 1.98 10.51
C LYS A 55 -5.30 1.80 10.12
N LEU A 56 -5.57 1.58 8.83
CA LEU A 56 -6.91 1.29 8.33
C LEU A 56 -7.47 0.01 8.95
N PHE A 57 -6.71 -1.09 8.92
CA PHE A 57 -7.14 -2.37 9.49
C PHE A 57 -7.37 -2.27 10.99
N GLU A 58 -6.45 -1.63 11.71
CA GLU A 58 -6.56 -1.41 13.17
C GLU A 58 -7.78 -0.56 13.55
N ARG A 59 -8.08 0.49 12.78
CA ARG A 59 -9.26 1.35 13.00
C ARG A 59 -10.56 0.53 12.98
N TYR A 60 -10.63 -0.46 12.11
CA TYR A 60 -11.78 -1.38 12.00
C TYR A 60 -11.63 -2.66 12.83
N LYS A 61 -10.62 -2.72 13.71
CA LYS A 61 -10.33 -3.86 14.60
C LYS A 61 -10.07 -5.18 13.87
N TYR A 62 -9.52 -5.11 12.66
CA TYR A 62 -9.04 -6.27 11.93
C TYR A 62 -7.57 -6.58 12.28
N ASN A 63 -7.18 -7.85 12.16
CA ASN A 63 -5.79 -8.26 12.30
C ASN A 63 -4.94 -7.62 11.18
N SER A 64 -3.82 -7.02 11.57
CA SER A 64 -2.86 -6.33 10.70
C SER A 64 -1.46 -6.97 10.69
N GLU A 65 -1.30 -8.16 11.28
CA GLU A 65 -0.01 -8.86 11.44
C GLU A 65 0.66 -9.15 10.09
N PHE A 66 -0.13 -9.39 9.04
CA PHE A 66 0.39 -9.57 7.68
C PHE A 66 1.08 -8.31 7.14
N VAL A 67 0.64 -7.11 7.57
CA VAL A 67 1.27 -5.85 7.19
C VAL A 67 2.57 -5.66 7.97
N GLU A 68 2.60 -6.07 9.24
CA GLU A 68 3.80 -6.01 10.08
C GLU A 68 4.92 -6.87 9.50
N LYS A 69 4.62 -8.11 9.13
CA LYS A 69 5.58 -9.02 8.46
C LYS A 69 6.13 -8.44 7.16
N GLU A 70 5.28 -7.75 6.39
CA GLU A 70 5.69 -7.08 5.17
C GLU A 70 6.61 -5.88 5.47
N ILE A 71 6.33 -5.10 6.53
CA ILE A 71 7.19 -4.00 6.97
C ILE A 71 8.54 -4.51 7.47
N GLU A 72 8.56 -5.57 8.27
CA GLU A 72 9.78 -6.21 8.77
C GLU A 72 10.66 -6.72 7.64
N GLY A 73 10.06 -7.34 6.60
CA GLY A 73 10.79 -7.79 5.42
C GLY A 73 11.40 -6.68 4.57
N LEU A 74 11.08 -5.42 4.83
CA LEU A 74 11.70 -4.26 4.19
C LEU A 74 12.87 -3.68 4.97
N ILE A 75 13.00 -3.97 6.27
CA ILE A 75 14.09 -3.46 7.11
C ILE A 75 15.33 -4.30 6.86
#